data_AF-A0A0F9FXN9-F1
#
_entry.id   AF-A0A0F9FXN9-F1
#
_cell.length_a   1.000
_cell.length_b   1.000
_cell.length_c   1.000
_cell.angle_alpha   90.00
_cell.angle_beta   90.00
_cell.angle_gamma   90.00
#
_symmetry.space_group_name_H-M   'P 1'
#
loop_
_entity.id
_entity.type
_entity.pdbx_description
1 polymer ?
#
loop_
_entity_poly.entity_id
_entity_poly.type
_entity_poly.pdbx_seq_one_letter_code
_entity_poly.pdbx_strand_id
1 'polypeptide(L)'
;FEGSVYPPDAAFVNNNGVFTSNPTYYNSSPARGITSCDFDRDGDQDVYVSDYRLVANRLFRNNGGGTFSDVAPSHNARAGDGHSIGAAWGDFDNDGLFDIFAGNFAHSGQPESRFLRNQGAGADYAFQDMGTGGVHYQESYASPSLGDYDNDGDLDLFFTTVYSGDHAVLYRNDGNWNFTDVTAQEGLSNITRTYQAAWADFDNDGDLDLVTDGKIFINNESDTGNNRWLKVHLVGDGTTVNSAAIGTEVRITVNGKTMTRQVEGGTGEGNQNDLTLHFGLGYYFGLLDMEITSPTGAVRTITGVSADQIVEYVVTGAPVNPVRVWNIPSAGDWTNDYNWNGLAAPGGKTHTAIFGDVTTGVTMVTNDAPVTVKGILFDNANSYIITGEGAVNLEAPFLDNASIYVNQGSHVIAKEVYLKSNTDINVAANATLILTDALDIDSYILRKTGDGMLKISNGFSGSGAGSGMVMVLGGTVSGSGIIRASLLNMLATTVAPGDSTGFLVVTGNYFQGPDATLAIELGGTGFGEFDLLSVAGSAVLDGSLDITELYTPGAPDSWTILTATGGITGDFASITAGYEVNIDGTDLNLSLLGGLLGDANNDGVVSADVNQSD
;
A
#
# COMPACT_ATOMS: atom_id res chain seq x y z
N PHE A 1 -41.81 -10.61 30.21
CA PHE A 1 -41.60 -9.53 31.19
C PHE A 1 -42.14 -8.23 30.59
N GLU A 2 -43.33 -7.79 31.00
CA GLU A 2 -44.08 -6.67 30.42
C GLU A 2 -44.40 -5.56 31.44
N GLY A 3 -43.52 -5.34 32.43
CA GLY A 3 -43.82 -4.37 33.50
C GLY A 3 -42.63 -3.76 34.24
N SER A 4 -41.42 -3.78 33.66
CA SER A 4 -40.21 -3.27 34.33
C SER A 4 -39.78 -1.93 33.75
N VAL A 5 -39.56 -0.95 34.62
CA VAL A 5 -38.76 0.25 34.34
C VAL A 5 -37.43 -0.21 33.74
N TYR A 6 -37.10 0.26 32.53
CA TYR A 6 -35.80 -0.01 31.93
C TYR A 6 -34.70 0.68 32.75
N PRO A 7 -33.57 0.02 32.99
CA PRO A 7 -32.43 0.72 33.57
C PRO A 7 -32.03 1.87 32.63
N PRO A 8 -31.52 3.00 33.17
CA PRO A 8 -30.91 4.03 32.35
C PRO A 8 -29.68 3.48 31.65
N ASP A 9 -29.41 3.95 30.44
CA ASP A 9 -28.10 3.74 29.82
C ASP A 9 -27.02 4.44 30.63
N ALA A 10 -25.82 3.87 30.64
CA ALA A 10 -24.71 4.37 31.44
C ALA A 10 -23.40 4.26 30.67
N ALA A 11 -22.62 5.34 30.66
CA ALA A 11 -21.26 5.33 30.13
C ALA A 11 -20.24 5.11 31.26
N PHE A 12 -19.40 4.08 31.13
CA PHE A 12 -18.31 3.78 32.06
C PHE A 12 -16.98 4.05 31.37
N VAL A 13 -16.21 5.00 31.88
CA VAL A 13 -14.90 5.34 31.32
C VAL A 13 -13.82 4.58 32.06
N ASN A 14 -13.00 3.84 31.31
CA ASN A 14 -11.83 3.16 31.84
C ASN A 14 -10.62 4.11 31.83
N ASN A 15 -10.07 4.37 33.02
CA ASN A 15 -8.84 5.14 33.19
C ASN A 15 -7.73 4.21 33.69
N ASN A 16 -6.93 3.68 32.77
CA ASN A 16 -5.77 2.81 33.05
C ASN A 16 -6.12 1.56 33.88
N GLY A 17 -7.16 0.84 33.47
CA GLY A 17 -7.62 -0.40 34.10
C GLY A 17 -8.62 -0.18 35.24
N VAL A 18 -9.07 1.05 35.48
CA VAL A 18 -10.04 1.38 36.52
C VAL A 18 -11.22 2.13 35.91
N PHE A 19 -12.42 1.57 36.02
CA PHE A 19 -13.64 2.27 35.66
C PHE A 19 -14.02 3.33 36.71
N THR A 20 -14.47 4.50 36.26
CA THR A 20 -14.97 5.55 37.15
C THR A 20 -16.19 5.07 37.93
N SER A 21 -16.22 5.29 39.26
CA SER A 21 -17.30 4.80 40.13
C SER A 21 -18.63 5.56 39.98
N ASN A 22 -18.65 6.68 39.25
CA ASN A 22 -19.84 7.50 38.99
C ASN A 22 -20.05 7.61 37.46
N PRO A 23 -20.74 6.65 36.83
CA PRO A 23 -21.00 6.72 35.39
C PRO A 23 -21.97 7.86 35.07
N THR A 24 -21.88 8.38 33.85
CA THR A 24 -22.89 9.30 33.33
C THR A 24 -24.12 8.50 32.92
N TYR A 25 -25.27 8.84 33.50
CA TYR A 25 -26.55 8.18 33.21
C TYR A 25 -27.36 8.97 32.19
N TYR A 26 -28.02 8.24 31.29
CA TYR A 26 -28.93 8.76 30.28
C TYR A 26 -30.35 8.23 30.51
N ASN A 27 -31.30 8.68 29.70
CA ASN A 27 -32.70 8.29 29.87
C ASN A 27 -32.88 6.77 29.72
N SER A 28 -33.81 6.22 30.50
CA SER A 28 -34.23 4.82 30.40
C SER A 28 -34.92 4.54 29.07
N SER A 29 -34.35 3.63 28.27
CA SER A 29 -34.91 3.17 27.00
C SER A 29 -34.74 1.65 26.85
N PRO A 30 -35.59 0.97 26.08
CA PRO A 30 -35.45 -0.46 25.74
C PRO A 30 -34.34 -0.73 24.70
N ALA A 31 -33.09 -0.35 25.01
CA ALA A 31 -31.94 -0.58 24.14
C ALA A 31 -31.68 -2.07 23.87
N ARG A 32 -31.24 -2.40 22.66
CA ARG A 32 -30.94 -3.76 22.18
C ARG A 32 -29.53 -3.91 21.64
N GLY A 33 -29.22 -3.13 20.61
CA GLY A 33 -27.92 -3.13 19.93
C GLY A 33 -27.26 -1.76 19.97
N ILE A 34 -25.93 -1.76 19.89
CA ILE A 34 -25.13 -0.54 19.79
C ILE A 34 -24.10 -0.72 18.68
N THR A 35 -23.78 0.36 17.99
CA THR A 35 -22.67 0.41 17.05
C THR A 35 -21.98 1.77 17.15
N SER A 36 -20.66 1.80 16.97
CA SER A 36 -19.84 2.99 17.16
C SER A 36 -19.15 3.44 15.87
N CYS A 37 -19.04 4.75 15.69
CA CYS A 37 -18.38 5.36 14.54
C CYS A 37 -18.03 6.81 14.91
N ASP A 38 -16.95 7.36 14.36
CA ASP A 38 -16.67 8.80 14.38
C ASP A 38 -17.36 9.47 13.18
N PHE A 39 -18.69 9.47 13.18
CA PHE A 39 -19.48 9.82 11.98
C PHE A 39 -19.37 11.31 11.63
N ASP A 40 -19.10 12.16 12.62
CA ASP A 40 -18.90 13.60 12.44
C ASP A 40 -17.41 13.99 12.32
N ARG A 41 -16.49 13.02 12.42
CA ARG A 41 -15.04 13.20 12.25
C ARG A 41 -14.45 14.22 13.22
N ASP A 42 -14.97 14.27 14.44
CA ASP A 42 -14.46 15.15 15.49
C ASP A 42 -13.36 14.48 16.33
N GLY A 43 -13.04 13.22 16.04
CA GLY A 43 -11.99 12.45 16.68
C GLY A 43 -12.46 11.67 17.91
N ASP A 44 -13.74 11.72 18.23
CA ASP A 44 -14.34 10.93 19.30
C ASP A 44 -15.31 9.89 18.71
N GLN A 45 -15.23 8.64 19.19
CA GLN A 45 -16.19 7.62 18.79
C GLN A 45 -17.59 7.93 19.35
N ASP A 46 -18.58 8.01 18.47
CA ASP A 46 -20.00 8.17 18.78
C ASP A 46 -20.70 6.82 18.87
N VAL A 47 -21.96 6.83 19.31
CA VAL A 47 -22.74 5.60 19.50
C VAL A 47 -24.14 5.74 18.93
N TYR A 48 -24.50 4.86 18.00
CA TYR A 48 -25.89 4.66 17.59
C TYR A 48 -26.51 3.52 18.39
N VAL A 49 -27.71 3.75 18.93
CA VAL A 49 -28.41 2.79 19.80
C VAL A 49 -29.73 2.40 19.15
N SER A 50 -29.86 1.10 18.92
CA SER A 50 -31.10 0.47 18.46
C SER A 50 -32.05 0.25 19.64
N ASP A 51 -33.20 0.91 19.61
CA ASP A 51 -34.23 0.80 20.65
C ASP A 51 -35.42 -0.05 20.17
N TYR A 52 -36.00 -0.80 21.12
CA TYR A 52 -37.09 -1.73 20.87
C TYR A 52 -38.46 -1.17 21.33
N ARG A 53 -39.56 -1.85 21.00
CA ARG A 53 -40.93 -1.51 21.47
C ARG A 53 -41.46 -0.14 21.01
N LEU A 54 -41.27 0.19 19.73
CA LEU A 54 -41.79 1.42 19.12
C LEU A 54 -41.22 2.68 19.78
N VAL A 55 -39.92 2.63 20.05
CA VAL A 55 -39.15 3.76 20.57
C VAL A 55 -38.11 4.10 19.52
N ALA A 56 -38.03 5.38 19.14
CA ALA A 56 -37.02 5.84 18.20
C ALA A 56 -35.60 5.46 18.63
N ASN A 57 -34.78 5.12 17.64
CA ASN A 57 -33.35 4.98 17.83
C ASN A 57 -32.72 6.30 18.24
N ARG A 58 -31.56 6.18 18.89
CA ARG A 58 -30.82 7.33 19.43
C ARG A 58 -29.42 7.37 18.85
N LEU A 59 -28.92 8.58 18.62
CA LEU A 59 -27.57 8.84 18.18
C LEU A 59 -26.92 9.68 19.27
N PHE A 60 -26.03 9.06 20.02
CA PHE A 60 -25.25 9.70 21.06
C PHE A 60 -23.95 10.22 20.48
N ARG A 61 -23.90 11.54 20.23
CA ARG A 61 -22.65 12.22 19.90
C ARG A 61 -21.79 12.33 21.15
N ASN A 62 -20.56 11.88 21.09
CA ASN A 62 -19.57 12.06 22.14
C ASN A 62 -19.11 13.52 22.17
N ASN A 63 -19.15 14.16 23.33
CA ASN A 63 -18.72 15.54 23.52
C ASN A 63 -17.25 15.63 23.97
N GLY A 64 -16.52 14.51 23.91
CA GLY A 64 -15.22 14.32 24.53
C GLY A 64 -15.30 13.88 25.99
N GLY A 65 -14.27 13.17 26.44
CA GLY A 65 -14.09 12.75 27.83
C GLY A 65 -15.14 11.75 28.35
N GLY A 66 -15.88 11.09 27.45
CA GLY A 66 -16.88 10.06 27.79
C GLY A 66 -18.24 10.62 28.21
N THR A 67 -18.61 11.80 27.73
CA THR A 67 -19.94 12.39 27.92
C THR A 67 -20.68 12.48 26.59
N PHE A 68 -21.98 12.22 26.56
CA PHE A 68 -22.73 12.08 25.30
C PHE A 68 -23.97 13.00 25.25
N SER A 69 -24.34 13.40 24.05
CA SER A 69 -25.55 14.16 23.74
C SER A 69 -26.41 13.35 22.76
N ASP A 70 -27.70 13.15 23.07
CA ASP A 70 -28.64 12.55 22.11
C ASP A 70 -29.00 13.59 21.03
N VAL A 71 -28.43 13.41 19.84
CA VAL A 71 -28.55 14.32 18.70
C VAL A 71 -29.49 13.80 17.62
N ALA A 72 -30.02 12.57 17.76
CA ALA A 72 -30.91 11.98 16.76
C ALA A 72 -32.17 12.82 16.45
N PRO A 73 -32.85 13.44 17.43
CA PRO A 73 -34.05 14.22 17.15
C PRO A 73 -33.81 15.47 16.30
N SER A 74 -32.67 16.13 16.49
CA SER A 74 -32.34 17.38 15.80
C SER A 74 -31.69 17.19 14.44
N HIS A 75 -31.12 16.00 14.17
CA HIS A 75 -30.38 15.70 12.94
C HIS A 75 -31.00 14.58 12.10
N ASN A 76 -32.26 14.23 12.38
CA ASN A 76 -33.03 13.22 11.63
C ASN A 76 -32.43 11.80 11.65
N ALA A 77 -31.76 11.43 12.74
CA ALA A 77 -31.11 10.12 12.89
C ALA A 77 -32.00 9.07 13.59
N ARG A 78 -33.29 9.33 13.81
CA ARG A 78 -34.17 8.44 14.59
C ARG A 78 -34.55 7.15 13.89
N ALA A 79 -34.49 7.12 12.56
CA ALA A 79 -34.96 6.01 11.72
C ALA A 79 -36.41 5.54 12.03
N GLY A 80 -37.27 6.43 12.55
CA GLY A 80 -38.64 6.12 12.97
C GLY A 80 -38.76 5.46 14.35
N ASP A 81 -39.98 5.37 14.88
CA ASP A 81 -40.30 4.73 16.17
C ASP A 81 -40.54 3.21 15.98
N GLY A 82 -39.52 2.49 15.50
CA GLY A 82 -39.61 1.08 15.11
C GLY A 82 -39.36 0.09 16.24
N HIS A 83 -39.28 -1.19 15.88
CA HIS A 83 -38.58 -2.16 16.71
C HIS A 83 -37.21 -2.42 16.08
N SER A 84 -36.17 -1.77 16.59
CA SER A 84 -34.80 -2.02 16.15
C SER A 84 -34.11 -3.03 17.07
N ILE A 85 -33.39 -3.96 16.48
CA ILE A 85 -32.48 -4.89 17.19
C ILE A 85 -31.03 -4.45 16.95
N GLY A 86 -30.62 -4.32 15.69
CA GLY A 86 -29.30 -3.84 15.32
C GLY A 86 -29.34 -2.78 14.23
N ALA A 87 -28.23 -2.06 14.13
CA ALA A 87 -27.93 -1.08 13.08
C ALA A 87 -26.46 -1.23 12.70
N ALA A 88 -26.09 -0.72 11.53
CA ALA A 88 -24.72 -0.72 11.03
C ALA A 88 -24.34 0.66 10.46
N TRP A 89 -23.06 1.00 10.59
CA TRP A 89 -22.44 2.13 9.93
C TRP A 89 -21.76 1.66 8.65
N GLY A 90 -21.88 2.41 7.56
CA GLY A 90 -21.23 2.10 6.30
C GLY A 90 -21.32 3.27 5.33
N ASP A 91 -20.35 3.42 4.45
CA ASP A 91 -20.36 4.40 3.36
C ASP A 91 -21.11 3.76 2.17
N PHE A 92 -22.44 3.91 2.12
CA PHE A 92 -23.29 3.14 1.19
C PHE A 92 -23.31 3.72 -0.22
N ASP A 93 -23.00 5.02 -0.37
CA ASP A 93 -22.95 5.68 -1.66
C ASP A 93 -21.54 6.15 -2.07
N ASN A 94 -20.52 5.74 -1.30
CA ASN A 94 -19.11 5.97 -1.59
C ASN A 94 -18.78 7.46 -1.77
N ASP A 95 -19.37 8.30 -0.93
CA ASP A 95 -19.10 9.73 -0.84
C ASP A 95 -18.05 10.08 0.23
N GLY A 96 -17.58 9.07 0.96
CA GLY A 96 -16.56 9.17 1.98
C GLY A 96 -17.13 9.33 3.40
N LEU A 97 -18.43 9.53 3.56
CA LEU A 97 -19.09 9.70 4.86
C LEU A 97 -19.72 8.39 5.33
N PHE A 98 -19.68 8.14 6.64
CA PHE A 98 -20.43 7.02 7.20
C PHE A 98 -21.92 7.36 7.29
N ASP A 99 -22.73 6.48 6.71
CA ASP A 99 -24.18 6.47 6.76
C ASP A 99 -24.69 5.42 7.75
N ILE A 100 -26.00 5.41 8.00
CA ILE A 100 -26.64 4.44 8.92
C ILE A 100 -27.62 3.55 8.16
N PHE A 101 -27.50 2.24 8.36
CA PHE A 101 -28.62 1.32 8.16
C PHE A 101 -29.24 0.97 9.51
N ALA A 102 -30.50 1.39 9.71
CA ALA A 102 -31.27 1.07 10.90
C ALA A 102 -32.17 -0.14 10.63
N GLY A 103 -31.85 -1.27 11.25
CA GLY A 103 -32.52 -2.55 11.11
C GLY A 103 -33.83 -2.64 11.89
N ASN A 104 -34.82 -1.83 11.51
CA ASN A 104 -36.17 -1.97 12.06
C ASN A 104 -36.83 -3.22 11.47
N PHE A 105 -37.22 -4.14 12.34
CA PHE A 105 -38.14 -5.22 11.98
C PHE A 105 -39.55 -4.73 12.33
N ALA A 106 -40.36 -4.47 11.33
CA ALA A 106 -41.68 -3.88 11.51
C ALA A 106 -42.74 -4.97 11.71
N HIS A 107 -43.88 -4.64 12.31
CA HIS A 107 -45.16 -5.25 11.93
C HIS A 107 -45.78 -4.48 10.75
N SER A 108 -46.73 -5.08 10.02
CA SER A 108 -47.49 -4.35 9.00
C SER A 108 -48.05 -3.03 9.55
N GLY A 109 -47.65 -1.90 8.97
CA GLY A 109 -48.06 -0.55 9.39
C GLY A 109 -47.14 0.13 10.42
N GLN A 110 -46.00 -0.48 10.75
CA GLN A 110 -44.96 0.10 11.60
C GLN A 110 -43.75 0.56 10.78
N PRO A 111 -42.83 1.37 11.35
CA PRO A 111 -41.63 1.82 10.65
C PRO A 111 -40.75 0.64 10.23
N GLU A 112 -40.50 0.50 8.92
CA GLU A 112 -39.61 -0.52 8.35
C GLU A 112 -38.15 -0.08 8.45
N SER A 113 -37.22 -0.92 8.02
CA SER A 113 -35.79 -0.59 7.99
C SER A 113 -35.53 0.66 7.16
N ARG A 114 -34.53 1.46 7.56
CA ARG A 114 -34.22 2.74 6.93
C ARG A 114 -32.73 2.89 6.71
N PHE A 115 -32.39 3.36 5.52
CA PHE A 115 -31.10 3.94 5.22
C PHE A 115 -31.15 5.45 5.50
N LEU A 116 -30.15 5.94 6.23
CA LEU A 116 -29.99 7.34 6.55
C LEU A 116 -28.64 7.81 6.02
N ARG A 117 -28.67 8.62 4.96
CA ARG A 117 -27.47 9.20 4.35
C ARG A 117 -26.94 10.34 5.20
N ASN A 118 -25.65 10.32 5.53
CA ASN A 118 -24.98 11.45 6.15
C ASN A 118 -24.65 12.53 5.11
N GLN A 119 -25.03 13.77 5.39
CA GLN A 119 -24.87 14.90 4.46
C GLN A 119 -23.65 15.78 4.77
N GLY A 120 -22.90 15.49 5.82
CA GLY A 120 -21.74 16.29 6.19
C GLY A 120 -20.99 15.77 7.43
N ALA A 121 -19.93 16.49 7.81
CA ALA A 121 -19.13 16.21 8.99
C ALA A 121 -18.97 17.47 9.85
N GLY A 122 -18.36 17.35 11.02
CA GLY A 122 -18.09 18.42 11.97
C GLY A 122 -19.38 18.96 12.60
N ALA A 123 -19.63 20.27 12.49
CA ALA A 123 -20.85 20.87 13.03
C ALA A 123 -22.04 20.84 12.06
N ASP A 124 -21.83 20.41 10.81
CA ASP A 124 -22.79 20.55 9.71
C ASP A 124 -23.45 19.22 9.31
N TYR A 125 -23.24 18.13 10.07
CA TYR A 125 -23.88 16.85 9.77
C TYR A 125 -25.40 16.91 9.89
N ALA A 126 -26.06 16.17 9.01
CA ALA A 126 -27.50 15.90 9.05
C ALA A 126 -27.76 14.60 8.31
N PHE A 127 -28.82 13.89 8.70
CA PHE A 127 -29.19 12.64 8.04
C PHE A 127 -30.38 12.83 7.11
N GLN A 128 -30.26 12.34 5.88
CA GLN A 128 -31.35 12.25 4.92
C GLN A 128 -31.92 10.82 4.93
N ASP A 129 -33.23 10.70 5.13
CA ASP A 129 -33.92 9.40 5.01
C ASP A 129 -34.00 8.98 3.54
N MET A 130 -33.34 7.87 3.19
CA MET A 130 -33.29 7.29 1.85
C MET A 130 -34.32 6.16 1.66
N GLY A 131 -35.14 5.89 2.68
CA GLY A 131 -36.15 4.84 2.67
C GLY A 131 -35.55 3.45 2.91
N THR A 132 -36.22 2.41 2.41
CA THR A 132 -35.78 1.02 2.60
C THR A 132 -34.70 0.58 1.62
N GLY A 133 -34.46 1.37 0.56
CA GLY A 133 -33.54 1.00 -0.52
C GLY A 133 -33.86 -0.31 -1.22
N GLY A 134 -35.09 -0.83 -1.13
CA GLY A 134 -35.45 -2.15 -1.69
C GLY A 134 -35.35 -3.32 -0.70
N VAL A 135 -34.79 -3.09 0.50
CA VAL A 135 -34.87 -4.06 1.61
C VAL A 135 -36.34 -4.28 1.95
N HIS A 136 -36.79 -5.53 1.83
CA HIS A 136 -38.17 -5.89 2.04
C HIS A 136 -38.50 -6.06 3.52
N TYR A 137 -39.78 -6.04 3.83
CA TYR A 137 -40.28 -6.25 5.17
C TYR A 137 -40.10 -7.70 5.66
N GLN A 138 -39.53 -7.89 6.86
CA GLN A 138 -39.65 -9.14 7.64
C GLN A 138 -39.90 -8.84 9.12
N GLU A 139 -40.73 -9.67 9.77
CA GLU A 139 -41.15 -9.49 11.18
C GLU A 139 -40.02 -9.82 12.16
N SER A 140 -38.91 -10.39 11.72
CA SER A 140 -37.90 -10.85 12.65
C SER A 140 -36.47 -10.57 12.28
N TYR A 141 -36.24 -9.54 11.47
CA TYR A 141 -34.90 -9.03 11.29
C TYR A 141 -34.23 -8.68 12.63
N ALA A 142 -32.97 -9.07 12.76
CA ALA A 142 -32.20 -8.91 13.98
C ALA A 142 -31.00 -7.99 13.76
N SER A 143 -29.89 -8.52 13.26
CA SER A 143 -28.62 -7.78 13.20
C SER A 143 -28.13 -7.66 11.75
N PRO A 144 -27.94 -6.44 11.22
CA PRO A 144 -27.27 -6.23 9.95
C PRO A 144 -25.76 -6.49 10.08
N SER A 145 -25.14 -6.96 9.00
CA SER A 145 -23.68 -7.00 8.83
C SER A 145 -23.32 -6.60 7.40
N LEU A 146 -22.33 -5.72 7.28
CA LEU A 146 -21.90 -5.17 6.00
C LEU A 146 -20.60 -5.85 5.51
N GLY A 147 -20.51 -6.05 4.20
CA GLY A 147 -19.34 -6.59 3.51
C GLY A 147 -19.49 -6.34 2.01
N ASP A 148 -18.39 -6.16 1.28
CA ASP A 148 -18.36 -5.99 -0.17
C ASP A 148 -18.05 -7.36 -0.78
N TYR A 149 -19.09 -8.18 -0.97
CA TYR A 149 -18.88 -9.61 -1.23
C TYR A 149 -18.45 -9.88 -2.68
N ASP A 150 -18.87 -9.03 -3.62
CA ASP A 150 -18.57 -9.17 -5.05
C ASP A 150 -17.40 -8.30 -5.54
N ASN A 151 -16.71 -7.66 -4.59
CA ASN A 151 -15.52 -6.86 -4.83
C ASN A 151 -15.78 -5.67 -5.78
N ASP A 152 -17.00 -5.13 -5.84
CA ASP A 152 -17.38 -4.04 -6.73
C ASP A 152 -17.17 -2.62 -6.14
N GLY A 153 -16.87 -2.56 -4.83
CA GLY A 153 -16.59 -1.34 -4.08
C GLY A 153 -17.77 -0.79 -3.29
N ASP A 154 -18.99 -1.25 -3.55
CA ASP A 154 -20.19 -0.85 -2.84
C ASP A 154 -20.47 -1.81 -1.66
N LEU A 155 -20.75 -1.30 -0.46
CA LEU A 155 -21.02 -2.16 0.70
C LEU A 155 -22.38 -2.87 0.57
N ASP A 156 -22.37 -4.20 0.62
CA ASP A 156 -23.56 -5.05 0.66
C ASP A 156 -24.06 -5.29 2.08
N LEU A 157 -25.28 -5.80 2.19
CA LEU A 157 -25.97 -6.01 3.47
C LEU A 157 -26.43 -7.46 3.62
N PHE A 158 -25.88 -8.15 4.61
CA PHE A 158 -26.47 -9.39 5.12
C PHE A 158 -27.32 -9.11 6.35
N PHE A 159 -28.58 -9.53 6.34
CA PHE A 159 -29.52 -9.25 7.42
C PHE A 159 -30.11 -10.53 8.01
N THR A 160 -29.80 -10.77 9.29
CA THR A 160 -30.21 -11.98 10.02
C THR A 160 -31.65 -11.91 10.51
N THR A 161 -32.23 -13.07 10.86
CA THR A 161 -33.64 -13.18 11.26
C THR A 161 -33.87 -14.18 12.40
N VAL A 162 -34.91 -14.00 13.23
CA VAL A 162 -35.09 -14.79 14.46
C VAL A 162 -36.44 -15.49 14.64
N TYR A 163 -37.46 -15.23 13.81
CA TYR A 163 -38.79 -15.87 13.91
C TYR A 163 -39.03 -16.93 12.84
N SER A 164 -40.06 -17.73 13.10
CA SER A 164 -40.43 -18.84 12.25
C SER A 164 -41.27 -18.47 11.05
N GLY A 165 -40.71 -18.69 9.86
CA GLY A 165 -41.31 -18.36 8.57
C GLY A 165 -40.40 -17.44 7.76
N ASP A 166 -39.54 -16.70 8.46
CA ASP A 166 -38.58 -15.75 7.91
C ASP A 166 -37.23 -16.43 7.61
N HIS A 167 -36.42 -15.79 6.75
CA HIS A 167 -35.08 -16.23 6.37
C HIS A 167 -34.10 -15.05 6.36
N ALA A 168 -32.83 -15.32 6.66
CA ALA A 168 -31.78 -14.31 6.50
C ALA A 168 -31.61 -13.98 5.01
N VAL A 169 -31.25 -12.73 4.72
CA VAL A 169 -31.22 -12.21 3.35
C VAL A 169 -29.89 -11.55 3.07
N LEU A 170 -29.29 -11.86 1.92
CA LEU A 170 -28.18 -11.11 1.36
C LEU A 170 -28.73 -10.13 0.32
N TYR A 171 -28.43 -8.85 0.53
CA TYR A 171 -28.78 -7.77 -0.37
C TYR A 171 -27.51 -7.19 -1.00
N ARG A 172 -27.40 -7.27 -2.32
CA ARG A 172 -26.35 -6.57 -3.06
C ARG A 172 -26.69 -5.10 -3.25
N ASN A 173 -25.74 -4.21 -3.03
CA ASN A 173 -25.88 -2.78 -3.27
C ASN A 173 -25.60 -2.47 -4.76
N ASP A 174 -26.65 -2.25 -5.55
CA ASP A 174 -26.49 -1.88 -6.97
C ASP A 174 -26.19 -0.37 -7.17
N GLY A 175 -25.81 0.33 -6.09
CA GLY A 175 -25.62 1.77 -6.03
C GLY A 175 -26.92 2.57 -6.01
N ASN A 176 -26.80 3.89 -5.86
CA ASN A 176 -27.93 4.83 -5.79
C ASN A 176 -28.99 4.43 -4.74
N TRP A 177 -28.56 3.85 -3.62
CA TRP A 177 -29.45 3.39 -2.54
C TRP A 177 -30.45 2.31 -2.98
N ASN A 178 -30.06 1.47 -3.95
CA ASN A 178 -30.86 0.34 -4.41
C ASN A 178 -30.18 -0.99 -4.04
N PHE A 179 -30.91 -1.82 -3.30
CA PHE A 179 -30.46 -3.08 -2.75
C PHE A 179 -31.30 -4.23 -3.30
N THR A 180 -30.67 -5.16 -3.99
CA THR A 180 -31.32 -6.32 -4.61
C THR A 180 -31.10 -7.58 -3.76
N ASP A 181 -32.19 -8.29 -3.45
CA ASP A 181 -32.12 -9.59 -2.80
C ASP A 181 -31.48 -10.63 -3.75
N VAL A 182 -30.26 -11.04 -3.43
CA VAL A 182 -29.47 -12.02 -4.18
C VAL A 182 -29.35 -13.36 -3.42
N THR A 183 -30.09 -13.54 -2.33
CA THR A 183 -29.99 -14.71 -1.43
C THR A 183 -30.09 -16.05 -2.17
N ALA A 184 -31.00 -16.15 -3.13
CA ALA A 184 -31.17 -17.37 -3.93
C ALA A 184 -30.11 -17.54 -5.01
N GLN A 185 -29.62 -16.43 -5.57
CA GLN A 185 -28.55 -16.42 -6.57
C GLN A 185 -27.25 -16.94 -5.94
N GLU A 186 -26.94 -16.47 -4.73
CA GLU A 186 -25.72 -16.83 -3.99
C GLU A 186 -25.86 -18.14 -3.19
N GLY A 187 -26.94 -18.90 -3.40
CA GLY A 187 -27.13 -20.22 -2.77
C GLY A 187 -27.38 -20.19 -1.26
N LEU A 188 -27.72 -19.03 -0.70
CA LEU A 188 -27.91 -18.79 0.74
C LEU A 188 -29.34 -19.06 1.23
N SER A 189 -30.28 -19.47 0.36
CA SER A 189 -31.71 -19.65 0.71
C SER A 189 -32.01 -20.64 1.83
N ASN A 190 -31.05 -21.51 2.19
CA ASN A 190 -31.24 -22.50 3.26
C ASN A 190 -30.81 -21.98 4.64
N ILE A 191 -30.33 -20.74 4.74
CA ILE A 191 -30.04 -20.10 6.02
C ILE A 191 -31.37 -19.78 6.69
N THR A 192 -31.57 -20.35 7.87
CA THR A 192 -32.80 -20.15 8.65
C THR A 192 -32.60 -19.05 9.71
N ARG A 193 -33.07 -19.29 10.94
CA ARG A 193 -33.00 -18.30 12.01
C ARG A 193 -31.63 -18.29 12.65
N THR A 194 -31.05 -17.12 12.70
CA THR A 194 -29.78 -16.84 13.35
C THR A 194 -29.82 -15.42 13.88
N TYR A 195 -29.18 -15.18 15.01
CA TYR A 195 -29.04 -13.81 15.52
C TYR A 195 -27.87 -13.09 14.86
N GLN A 196 -26.82 -13.83 14.46
CA GLN A 196 -25.51 -13.25 14.21
C GLN A 196 -24.96 -13.67 12.86
N ALA A 197 -24.12 -12.79 12.31
CA ALA A 197 -23.31 -13.03 11.14
C ALA A 197 -22.00 -12.26 11.24
N ALA A 198 -20.98 -12.75 10.54
CA ALA A 198 -19.69 -12.09 10.43
C ALA A 198 -19.10 -12.35 9.04
N TRP A 199 -18.47 -11.33 8.47
CA TRP A 199 -17.69 -11.41 7.24
C TRP A 199 -16.20 -11.52 7.55
N ALA A 200 -15.50 -12.39 6.83
CA ALA A 200 -14.05 -12.45 6.77
C ALA A 200 -13.64 -13.22 5.52
N ASP A 201 -12.48 -12.89 4.95
CA ASP A 201 -11.85 -13.70 3.91
C ASP A 201 -10.96 -14.76 4.62
N PHE A 202 -11.48 -15.99 4.79
CA PHE A 202 -10.89 -17.01 5.67
C PHE A 202 -9.72 -17.75 5.03
N ASP A 203 -9.67 -17.85 3.71
CA ASP A 203 -8.60 -18.51 2.97
C ASP A 203 -7.61 -17.54 2.31
N ASN A 204 -7.85 -16.23 2.44
CA ASN A 204 -7.01 -15.14 1.94
C ASN A 204 -6.92 -15.11 0.41
N ASP A 205 -8.01 -15.42 -0.28
CA ASP A 205 -8.10 -15.31 -1.74
C ASP A 205 -8.58 -13.92 -2.21
N GLY A 206 -9.13 -13.12 -1.29
CA GLY A 206 -9.63 -11.77 -1.55
C GLY A 206 -11.14 -11.63 -1.65
N ASP A 207 -11.87 -12.74 -1.61
CA ASP A 207 -13.32 -12.75 -1.55
C ASP A 207 -13.77 -12.84 -0.09
N LEU A 208 -14.75 -12.02 0.30
CA LEU A 208 -15.30 -12.11 1.65
C LEU A 208 -16.20 -13.34 1.78
N ASP A 209 -15.91 -14.18 2.78
CA ASP A 209 -16.78 -15.28 3.18
C ASP A 209 -17.74 -14.87 4.29
N LEU A 210 -18.84 -15.60 4.39
CA LEU A 210 -19.87 -15.37 5.40
C LEU A 210 -19.87 -16.49 6.45
N VAL A 211 -19.77 -16.11 7.72
CA VAL A 211 -20.07 -17.01 8.85
C VAL A 211 -21.43 -16.67 9.44
N THR A 212 -22.33 -17.65 9.42
CA THR A 212 -23.65 -17.54 10.04
C THR A 212 -24.28 -18.93 10.19
N ASP A 213 -25.34 -19.07 11.00
CA ASP A 213 -26.03 -20.35 11.22
C ASP A 213 -25.08 -21.51 11.61
N GLY A 214 -23.99 -21.17 12.33
CA GLY A 214 -22.95 -22.12 12.74
C GLY A 214 -22.13 -22.74 11.59
N LYS A 215 -22.09 -22.09 10.42
CA LYS A 215 -21.40 -22.54 9.21
C LYS A 215 -20.54 -21.42 8.64
N ILE A 216 -19.57 -21.81 7.82
CA ILE A 216 -18.81 -20.92 6.94
C ILE A 216 -19.33 -21.16 5.51
N PHE A 217 -19.66 -20.09 4.80
CA PHE A 217 -20.05 -20.07 3.40
C PHE A 217 -18.91 -19.42 2.62
N ILE A 218 -18.17 -20.24 1.87
CA ILE A 218 -17.00 -19.79 1.12
C ILE A 218 -17.44 -19.13 -0.18
N ASN A 219 -16.99 -17.90 -0.41
CA ASN A 219 -17.17 -17.19 -1.67
C ASN A 219 -15.96 -17.46 -2.60
N ASN A 220 -16.17 -17.53 -3.91
CA ASN A 220 -15.10 -17.73 -4.90
C ASN A 220 -15.42 -16.91 -6.16
N GLU A 221 -15.90 -15.68 -5.98
CA GLU A 221 -16.41 -14.84 -7.07
C GLU A 221 -15.27 -14.27 -7.93
N SER A 222 -14.17 -13.83 -7.31
CA SER A 222 -12.98 -13.30 -7.99
C SER A 222 -12.28 -14.33 -8.88
N ASP A 223 -12.42 -15.63 -8.58
CA ASP A 223 -11.94 -16.75 -9.42
C ASP A 223 -12.58 -16.78 -10.82
N THR A 224 -13.65 -15.99 -11.05
CA THR A 224 -14.36 -15.90 -12.32
C THR A 224 -14.40 -14.49 -12.93
N GLY A 225 -13.89 -13.48 -12.22
CA GLY A 225 -13.98 -12.06 -12.56
C GLY A 225 -12.63 -11.34 -12.66
N ASN A 226 -12.66 -10.09 -13.11
CA ASN A 226 -11.50 -9.18 -13.11
C ASN A 226 -11.61 -8.11 -12.00
N ASN A 227 -12.52 -8.28 -11.03
CA ASN A 227 -12.61 -7.40 -9.88
C ASN A 227 -11.37 -7.59 -9.01
N ARG A 228 -10.85 -6.48 -8.49
CA ARG A 228 -9.63 -6.44 -7.68
C ARG A 228 -10.01 -6.03 -6.26
N TRP A 229 -9.16 -6.37 -5.32
CA TRP A 229 -9.46 -6.15 -3.90
C TRP A 229 -8.24 -5.56 -3.17
N LEU A 230 -8.46 -5.01 -1.98
CA LEU A 230 -7.38 -4.65 -1.07
C LEU A 230 -7.81 -4.92 0.37
N LYS A 231 -6.99 -5.67 1.11
CA LYS A 231 -7.17 -5.86 2.55
C LYS A 231 -6.16 -5.02 3.32
N VAL A 232 -6.63 -4.25 4.29
CA VAL A 232 -5.83 -3.35 5.11
C VAL A 232 -5.91 -3.79 6.56
N HIS A 233 -4.87 -4.44 7.04
CA HIS A 233 -4.72 -4.82 8.44
C HIS A 233 -4.06 -3.69 9.23
N LEU A 234 -4.68 -3.26 10.31
CA LEU A 234 -4.18 -2.13 11.12
C LEU A 234 -3.87 -2.59 12.54
N VAL A 235 -2.69 -2.19 13.03
CA VAL A 235 -2.24 -2.50 14.39
C VAL A 235 -1.96 -1.20 15.12
N GLY A 236 -2.65 -0.97 16.24
CA GLY A 236 -2.37 0.21 17.06
C GLY A 236 -1.10 0.02 17.89
N ASP A 237 -0.40 1.12 18.16
CA ASP A 237 0.83 1.11 18.96
C ASP A 237 0.65 0.69 20.44
N GLY A 238 -0.59 0.56 20.91
CA GLY A 238 -0.94 0.19 22.27
C GLY A 238 -0.69 1.30 23.30
N THR A 239 -0.32 2.50 22.86
CA THR A 239 -0.02 3.64 23.75
C THR A 239 -0.89 4.85 23.44
N THR A 240 -0.95 5.24 22.18
CA THR A 240 -1.76 6.37 21.69
C THR A 240 -2.97 5.89 20.90
N VAL A 241 -2.90 4.68 20.34
CA VAL A 241 -4.02 3.96 19.70
C VAL A 241 -4.13 2.58 20.35
N ASN A 242 -5.35 2.11 20.58
CA ASN A 242 -5.57 0.77 21.14
C ASN A 242 -4.98 -0.31 20.22
N SER A 243 -4.46 -1.41 20.76
CA SER A 243 -3.70 -2.40 19.97
C SER A 243 -4.47 -3.01 18.80
N ALA A 244 -5.80 -3.07 18.89
CA ALA A 244 -6.66 -3.55 17.81
C ALA A 244 -6.99 -2.47 16.77
N ALA A 245 -6.42 -1.26 16.88
CA ALA A 245 -6.67 -0.11 16.03
C ALA A 245 -8.15 0.33 15.93
N ILE A 246 -9.01 -0.09 16.86
CA ILE A 246 -10.46 0.20 16.84
C ILE A 246 -10.70 1.71 16.74
N GLY A 247 -11.57 2.11 15.83
CA GLY A 247 -11.90 3.50 15.49
C GLY A 247 -10.96 4.15 14.48
N THR A 248 -9.95 3.43 13.97
CA THR A 248 -9.12 3.94 12.86
C THR A 248 -9.91 3.82 11.56
N GLU A 249 -9.94 4.90 10.79
CA GLU A 249 -10.57 4.96 9.48
C GLU A 249 -9.54 4.82 8.35
N VAL A 250 -9.96 4.20 7.26
CA VAL A 250 -9.22 4.16 6.00
C VAL A 250 -10.12 4.64 4.88
N ARG A 251 -9.59 5.57 4.08
CA ARG A 251 -10.26 6.11 2.90
C ARG A 251 -9.43 5.86 1.65
N ILE A 252 -10.10 5.36 0.60
CA ILE A 252 -9.51 5.09 -0.70
C ILE A 252 -10.40 5.72 -1.77
N THR A 253 -9.79 6.46 -2.70
CA THR A 253 -10.51 7.02 -3.85
C THR A 253 -10.10 6.30 -5.13
N VAL A 254 -11.04 5.57 -5.72
CA VAL A 254 -10.87 4.83 -6.98
C VAL A 254 -12.05 5.12 -7.89
N ASN A 255 -11.79 5.36 -9.18
CA ASN A 255 -12.83 5.62 -10.19
C ASN A 255 -13.80 6.77 -9.83
N GLY A 256 -13.34 7.75 -9.05
CA GLY A 256 -14.15 8.89 -8.60
C GLY A 256 -15.12 8.58 -7.45
N LYS A 257 -15.15 7.34 -6.97
CA LYS A 257 -15.80 6.91 -5.73
C LYS A 257 -14.80 7.01 -4.57
N THR A 258 -15.27 7.40 -3.40
CA THR A 258 -14.46 7.47 -2.18
C THR A 258 -15.03 6.49 -1.19
N MET A 259 -14.36 5.36 -1.00
CA MET A 259 -14.78 4.33 -0.06
C MET A 259 -14.14 4.60 1.30
N THR A 260 -14.95 4.55 2.36
CA THR A 260 -14.47 4.63 3.74
C THR A 260 -14.81 3.35 4.51
N ARG A 261 -13.85 2.85 5.29
CA ARG A 261 -13.99 1.71 6.20
C ARG A 261 -13.34 2.04 7.54
N GLN A 262 -13.85 1.48 8.62
CA GLN A 262 -13.30 1.69 9.97
C GLN A 262 -13.06 0.36 10.67
N VAL A 263 -12.05 0.30 11.55
CA VAL A 263 -11.83 -0.89 12.38
C VAL A 263 -12.85 -0.89 13.52
N GLU A 264 -13.80 -1.82 13.46
CA GLU A 264 -14.91 -1.87 14.41
C GLU A 264 -14.66 -2.86 15.56
N GLY A 265 -15.15 -2.51 16.76
CA GLY A 265 -15.19 -3.42 17.91
C GLY A 265 -16.39 -4.37 17.93
N GLY A 266 -17.23 -4.33 16.89
CA GLY A 266 -18.50 -5.03 16.76
C GLY A 266 -19.62 -4.10 16.27
N THR A 267 -20.69 -4.68 15.74
CA THR A 267 -21.82 -3.94 15.15
C THR A 267 -23.17 -4.60 15.50
N GLY A 268 -24.24 -3.80 15.51
CA GLY A 268 -25.60 -4.25 15.83
C GLY A 268 -25.75 -4.95 17.19
N GLU A 269 -26.46 -6.09 17.22
CA GLU A 269 -26.57 -6.97 18.39
C GLU A 269 -25.71 -8.23 18.15
N GLY A 270 -24.45 -8.17 18.60
CA GLY A 270 -23.57 -9.33 18.71
C GLY A 270 -22.81 -9.73 17.43
N ASN A 271 -22.70 -8.87 16.41
CA ASN A 271 -21.89 -9.15 15.22
C ASN A 271 -20.46 -8.61 15.38
N GLN A 272 -19.48 -9.29 14.81
CA GLN A 272 -18.11 -8.79 14.67
C GLN A 272 -17.49 -9.39 13.41
N ASN A 273 -17.27 -8.55 12.40
CA ASN A 273 -16.51 -8.91 11.20
C ASN A 273 -15.01 -9.00 11.52
N ASP A 274 -14.21 -9.50 10.57
CA ASP A 274 -12.76 -9.38 10.66
C ASP A 274 -12.34 -7.91 10.87
N LEU A 275 -11.30 -7.71 11.67
CA LEU A 275 -10.74 -6.39 11.93
C LEU A 275 -9.94 -5.86 10.73
N THR A 276 -9.57 -6.75 9.81
CA THR A 276 -8.95 -6.37 8.54
C THR A 276 -9.98 -5.70 7.64
N LEU A 277 -9.72 -4.46 7.26
CA LEU A 277 -10.61 -3.70 6.39
C LEU A 277 -10.51 -4.26 4.97
N HIS A 278 -11.65 -4.50 4.34
CA HIS A 278 -11.72 -4.99 2.97
C HIS A 278 -12.33 -3.91 2.06
N PHE A 279 -11.72 -3.77 0.89
CA PHE A 279 -12.14 -2.88 -0.18
C PHE A 279 -12.20 -3.68 -1.48
N GLY A 280 -13.40 -3.87 -2.02
CA GLY A 280 -13.56 -4.15 -3.44
C GLY A 280 -13.16 -2.92 -4.24
N LEU A 281 -12.40 -3.12 -5.30
CA LEU A 281 -11.90 -2.06 -6.17
C LEU A 281 -12.54 -2.13 -7.57
N GLY A 282 -13.41 -3.12 -7.79
CA GLY A 282 -13.95 -3.45 -9.09
C GLY A 282 -12.85 -3.63 -10.13
N TYR A 283 -13.11 -3.18 -11.35
CA TYR A 283 -12.14 -3.25 -12.44
C TYR A 283 -11.08 -2.12 -12.32
N TYR A 284 -10.02 -2.36 -11.55
CA TYR A 284 -8.95 -1.37 -11.30
C TYR A 284 -7.53 -1.98 -11.29
N PHE A 285 -6.65 -1.52 -12.19
CA PHE A 285 -5.27 -2.04 -12.35
C PHE A 285 -4.16 -1.02 -12.02
N GLY A 286 -4.52 0.11 -11.43
CA GLY A 286 -3.59 1.18 -11.08
C GLY A 286 -2.95 1.00 -9.70
N LEU A 287 -2.06 1.94 -9.36
CA LEU A 287 -1.66 2.18 -7.97
C LEU A 287 -2.65 3.16 -7.34
N LEU A 288 -2.98 2.99 -6.07
CA LEU A 288 -3.86 3.90 -5.32
C LEU A 288 -3.16 4.52 -4.13
N ASP A 289 -3.70 5.65 -3.69
CA ASP A 289 -3.34 6.29 -2.44
C ASP A 289 -4.42 5.97 -1.40
N MET A 290 -3.98 5.79 -0.16
CA MET A 290 -4.81 5.44 0.98
C MET A 290 -4.58 6.45 2.10
N GLU A 291 -5.65 7.04 2.62
CA GLU A 291 -5.61 7.89 3.80
C GLU A 291 -6.02 7.07 5.04
N ILE A 292 -5.16 7.03 6.05
CA ILE A 292 -5.42 6.38 7.34
C ILE A 292 -5.58 7.49 8.39
N THR A 293 -6.73 7.55 9.05
CA THR A 293 -7.02 8.51 10.12
C THR A 293 -7.19 7.76 11.44
N SER A 294 -6.29 8.00 12.39
CA SER A 294 -6.35 7.34 13.69
C SER A 294 -7.48 7.89 14.58
N PRO A 295 -7.85 7.18 15.67
CA PRO A 295 -8.81 7.66 16.65
C PRO A 295 -8.41 8.94 17.40
N THR A 296 -7.21 9.49 17.18
CA THR A 296 -6.81 10.78 17.73
C THR A 296 -6.89 11.92 16.71
N GLY A 297 -7.39 11.62 15.50
CA GLY A 297 -7.40 12.52 14.35
C GLY A 297 -6.05 12.62 13.61
N ALA A 298 -5.07 11.77 13.94
CA ALA A 298 -3.79 11.75 13.24
C ALA A 298 -3.95 11.11 11.86
N VAL A 299 -3.66 11.87 10.80
CA VAL A 299 -3.79 11.41 9.42
C VAL A 299 -2.42 10.98 8.84
N ARG A 300 -2.42 9.89 8.08
CA ARG A 300 -1.28 9.40 7.28
C ARG A 300 -1.76 9.02 5.88
N THR A 301 -1.10 9.54 4.86
CA THR A 301 -1.30 9.05 3.48
C THR A 301 -0.23 8.01 3.15
N ILE A 302 -0.66 6.86 2.64
CA ILE A 302 0.19 5.87 1.98
C ILE A 302 -0.03 6.02 0.48
N THR A 303 1.06 6.15 -0.28
CA THR A 303 0.97 6.30 -1.73
C THR A 303 1.50 5.06 -2.46
N GLY A 304 1.01 4.83 -3.68
CA GLY A 304 1.56 3.79 -4.55
C GLY A 304 1.20 2.35 -4.15
N VAL A 305 0.05 2.13 -3.51
CA VAL A 305 -0.41 0.79 -3.10
C VAL A 305 -1.02 0.07 -4.31
N SER A 306 -0.58 -1.15 -4.61
CA SER A 306 -1.21 -1.99 -5.63
C SER A 306 -2.41 -2.76 -5.05
N ALA A 307 -3.32 -3.20 -5.92
CA ALA A 307 -4.40 -4.12 -5.54
C ALA A 307 -3.90 -5.55 -5.28
N ASP A 308 -4.82 -6.41 -4.84
CA ASP A 308 -4.75 -7.88 -4.71
C ASP A 308 -3.68 -8.34 -3.74
N GLN A 309 -3.67 -7.64 -2.60
CA GLN A 309 -2.76 -7.92 -1.52
C GLN A 309 -3.38 -7.56 -0.18
N ILE A 310 -2.78 -8.14 0.85
CA ILE A 310 -2.99 -7.74 2.23
C ILE A 310 -1.84 -6.82 2.59
N VAL A 311 -2.15 -5.59 2.98
CA VAL A 311 -1.18 -4.64 3.52
C VAL A 311 -1.40 -4.50 5.03
N GLU A 312 -0.30 -4.37 5.78
CA GLU A 312 -0.35 -4.17 7.23
C GLU A 312 0.32 -2.84 7.60
N TYR A 313 -0.32 -2.03 8.44
CA TYR A 313 0.23 -0.77 8.93
C TYR A 313 0.07 -0.60 10.44
N VAL A 314 1.14 -0.08 11.07
CA VAL A 314 1.07 0.41 12.45
C VAL A 314 0.48 1.82 12.49
N VAL A 315 -0.52 2.02 13.34
CA VAL A 315 -1.23 3.28 13.55
C VAL A 315 -0.80 3.91 14.87
N THR A 316 -0.45 5.19 14.82
CA THR A 316 -0.09 6.01 15.99
C THR A 316 -1.02 7.21 16.10
N GLY A 317 -1.27 7.66 17.31
CA GLY A 317 -2.08 8.82 17.64
C GLY A 317 -1.34 10.15 17.54
N ALA A 318 -0.03 10.11 17.28
CA ALA A 318 0.67 11.25 16.72
C ALA A 318 0.57 11.18 15.18
N PRO A 319 0.34 12.31 14.48
CA PRO A 319 0.51 12.37 13.03
C PRO A 319 1.84 11.74 12.67
N VAL A 320 1.83 10.92 11.62
CA VAL A 320 2.93 9.99 11.41
C VAL A 320 4.23 10.76 11.21
N ASN A 321 5.10 10.51 12.18
CA ASN A 321 6.44 11.01 12.45
C ASN A 321 6.59 12.46 12.93
N PRO A 322 7.33 12.67 14.03
CA PRO A 322 8.02 13.93 14.22
C PRO A 322 8.95 14.14 13.02
N VAL A 323 8.54 14.99 12.08
CA VAL A 323 9.34 15.38 10.92
C VAL A 323 10.66 15.95 11.44
N ARG A 324 11.75 15.17 11.32
CA ARG A 324 13.11 15.64 11.61
C ARG A 324 13.68 16.17 10.31
N VAL A 325 13.45 17.46 10.07
CA VAL A 325 14.05 18.16 8.93
C VAL A 325 15.43 18.66 9.33
N TRP A 326 16.39 18.46 8.44
CA TRP A 326 17.69 19.11 8.49
C TRP A 326 17.48 20.63 8.50
N ASN A 327 17.95 21.30 9.54
CA ASN A 327 17.56 22.68 9.84
C ASN A 327 18.70 23.70 9.66
N ILE A 328 19.87 23.27 9.19
CA ILE A 328 20.99 24.17 8.96
C ILE A 328 21.32 24.26 7.45
N PRO A 329 21.58 25.47 6.91
CA PRO A 329 21.85 25.67 5.49
C PRO A 329 23.29 25.33 5.10
N SER A 330 24.10 24.80 6.03
CA SER A 330 25.52 24.54 5.88
C SER A 330 25.88 23.12 6.30
N ALA A 331 27.16 22.78 6.14
CA ALA A 331 27.68 21.50 6.61
C ALA A 331 27.41 21.28 8.10
N GLY A 332 27.15 20.03 8.48
CA GLY A 332 26.99 19.62 9.87
C GLY A 332 26.94 18.11 10.04
N ASP A 333 26.77 17.69 11.28
CA ASP A 333 26.76 16.29 11.72
C ASP A 333 25.33 15.78 11.93
N TRP A 334 24.98 14.66 11.27
CA TRP A 334 23.72 13.94 11.40
C TRP A 334 23.44 13.60 12.86
N THR A 335 24.45 13.19 13.63
CA THR A 335 24.27 12.69 15.00
C THR A 335 24.06 13.81 16.01
N ASN A 336 24.15 15.08 15.59
CA ASN A 336 23.96 16.24 16.45
C ASN A 336 22.52 16.75 16.39
N ASP A 337 21.81 16.63 17.52
CA ASP A 337 20.42 17.06 17.71
C ASP A 337 20.15 18.51 17.27
N TYR A 338 21.13 19.42 17.40
CA TYR A 338 20.96 20.84 17.04
C TYR A 338 20.86 21.09 15.54
N ASN A 339 21.26 20.13 14.70
CA ASN A 339 21.19 20.24 13.24
C ASN A 339 19.83 19.84 12.68
N TRP A 340 18.94 19.32 13.53
CA TRP A 340 17.55 19.00 13.23
C TRP A 340 16.65 20.03 13.93
N ASN A 341 15.36 20.14 13.57
CA ASN A 341 14.38 21.14 14.08
C ASN A 341 14.16 21.19 15.62
N GLY A 342 15.21 21.37 16.44
CA GLY A 342 15.16 21.44 17.91
C GLY A 342 14.83 20.10 18.59
N LEU A 343 15.03 18.99 17.89
CA LEU A 343 14.60 17.65 18.31
C LEU A 343 15.77 16.67 18.18
N ALA A 344 15.71 15.53 18.89
CA ALA A 344 16.75 14.51 18.80
C ALA A 344 17.00 14.07 17.35
N ALA A 345 18.26 13.89 16.98
CA ALA A 345 18.67 13.41 15.67
C ALA A 345 17.87 12.14 15.28
N PRO A 346 17.45 12.01 14.02
CA PRO A 346 16.65 10.87 13.59
C PRO A 346 17.46 9.58 13.77
N GLY A 347 16.89 8.65 14.55
CA GLY A 347 17.52 7.39 14.91
C GLY A 347 16.50 6.31 15.32
N GLY A 348 16.66 5.10 14.81
CA GLY A 348 15.78 3.96 15.08
C GLY A 348 14.77 3.69 13.95
N LYS A 349 14.06 2.56 14.08
CA LYS A 349 13.28 1.93 13.01
C LYS A 349 12.01 2.69 12.60
N THR A 350 11.65 3.77 13.27
CA THR A 350 10.44 4.55 12.98
C THR A 350 10.73 5.93 12.40
N HIS A 351 11.97 6.44 12.55
CA HIS A 351 12.31 7.80 12.17
C HIS A 351 12.72 7.92 10.70
N THR A 352 12.25 8.98 10.05
CA THR A 352 12.69 9.39 8.70
C THR A 352 13.51 10.66 8.79
N ALA A 353 14.70 10.67 8.18
CA ALA A 353 15.54 11.85 8.05
C ALA A 353 15.16 12.65 6.80
N ILE A 354 14.81 13.92 6.94
CA ILE A 354 14.36 14.75 5.82
C ILE A 354 15.40 15.84 5.53
N PHE A 355 15.99 15.77 4.35
CA PHE A 355 16.90 16.76 3.78
C PHE A 355 16.11 17.67 2.82
N GLY A 356 15.50 18.72 3.40
CA GLY A 356 14.59 19.63 2.69
C GLY A 356 15.26 20.91 2.16
N ASP A 357 14.45 21.94 1.93
CA ASP A 357 14.83 23.16 1.17
C ASP A 357 15.68 24.21 1.89
N VAL A 358 16.36 23.84 2.99
CA VAL A 358 17.17 24.82 3.75
C VAL A 358 18.50 25.15 3.08
N THR A 359 19.00 24.32 2.17
CA THR A 359 20.27 24.54 1.48
C THR A 359 20.08 25.27 0.15
N THR A 360 21.04 26.16 -0.16
CA THR A 360 21.12 26.91 -1.43
C THR A 360 22.26 26.42 -2.35
N GLY A 361 22.91 25.32 -1.97
CA GLY A 361 24.00 24.69 -2.72
C GLY A 361 24.35 23.31 -2.17
N VAL A 362 25.55 22.80 -2.49
CA VAL A 362 26.01 21.49 -2.01
C VAL A 362 26.23 21.53 -0.49
N THR A 363 25.54 20.66 0.25
CA THR A 363 25.66 20.56 1.72
C THR A 363 26.24 19.21 2.13
N MET A 364 27.32 19.26 2.91
CA MET A 364 27.95 18.07 3.50
C MET A 364 27.26 17.70 4.82
N VAL A 365 26.80 16.45 4.92
CA VAL A 365 26.23 15.89 6.15
C VAL A 365 27.19 14.82 6.65
N THR A 366 27.90 15.06 7.73
CA THR A 366 28.79 14.07 8.33
C THR A 366 28.00 13.12 9.24
N ASN A 367 28.39 11.85 9.35
CA ASN A 367 27.94 10.96 10.40
C ASN A 367 29.16 10.33 11.09
N ASP A 368 29.51 10.81 12.28
CA ASP A 368 30.72 10.35 12.98
C ASP A 368 30.52 8.99 13.68
N ALA A 369 29.28 8.52 13.74
CA ALA A 369 28.89 7.20 14.22
C ALA A 369 27.81 6.57 13.32
N PRO A 370 27.64 5.24 13.31
CA PRO A 370 26.58 4.59 12.55
C PRO A 370 25.20 5.14 12.92
N VAL A 371 24.40 5.46 11.91
CA VAL A 371 23.01 5.88 12.07
C VAL A 371 22.08 4.76 11.62
N THR A 372 20.94 4.64 12.27
CA THR A 372 19.87 3.71 11.84
C THR A 372 18.61 4.52 11.65
N VAL A 373 17.97 4.41 10.49
CA VAL A 373 16.71 5.12 10.21
C VAL A 373 15.75 4.23 9.44
N LYS A 374 14.45 4.51 9.60
CA LYS A 374 13.40 3.94 8.74
C LYS A 374 13.56 4.42 7.31
N GLY A 375 13.87 5.71 7.14
CA GLY A 375 14.05 6.22 5.80
C GLY A 375 14.75 7.56 5.71
N ILE A 376 15.00 7.94 4.46
CA ILE A 376 15.65 9.19 4.07
C ILE A 376 14.81 9.82 2.97
N LEU A 377 14.49 11.10 3.12
CA LEU A 377 13.82 11.88 2.09
C LEU A 377 14.72 13.04 1.68
N PHE A 378 15.06 13.12 0.40
CA PHE A 378 15.65 14.29 -0.23
C PHE A 378 14.56 15.03 -0.98
N ASP A 379 14.23 16.22 -0.47
CA ASP A 379 13.16 17.07 -1.01
C ASP A 379 13.73 18.44 -1.38
N ASN A 380 14.90 18.47 -2.01
CA ASN A 380 15.58 19.70 -2.43
C ASN A 380 16.35 19.47 -3.72
N ALA A 381 16.28 20.41 -4.66
CA ALA A 381 17.03 20.33 -5.92
C ALA A 381 18.56 20.43 -5.72
N ASN A 382 19.00 21.04 -4.61
CA ASN A 382 20.41 21.19 -4.26
C ASN A 382 20.97 19.94 -3.58
N SER A 383 22.19 19.57 -3.95
CA SER A 383 22.81 18.32 -3.50
C SER A 383 23.10 18.26 -2.00
N TYR A 384 22.74 17.14 -1.40
CA TYR A 384 23.26 16.71 -0.11
C TYR A 384 24.28 15.60 -0.32
N ILE A 385 25.39 15.66 0.41
CA ILE A 385 26.44 14.64 0.40
C ILE A 385 26.61 14.11 1.82
N ILE A 386 26.11 12.90 2.07
CA ILE A 386 26.29 12.21 3.35
C ILE A 386 27.67 11.54 3.34
N THR A 387 28.52 11.92 4.29
CA THR A 387 29.90 11.45 4.47
C THR A 387 30.18 11.21 5.96
N GLY A 388 31.41 10.89 6.38
CA GLY A 388 31.75 10.61 7.79
C GLY A 388 32.52 9.30 8.01
N GLU A 389 32.51 8.77 9.23
CA GLU A 389 33.07 7.44 9.56
C GLU A 389 31.97 6.39 9.82
N GLY A 390 30.74 6.83 10.08
CA GLY A 390 29.59 5.97 10.35
C GLY A 390 28.92 5.41 9.10
N ALA A 391 28.32 4.23 9.24
CA ALA A 391 27.45 3.66 8.21
C ALA A 391 26.01 4.19 8.32
N VAL A 392 25.24 4.08 7.24
CA VAL A 392 23.81 4.35 7.18
C VAL A 392 23.06 3.01 7.15
N ASN A 393 22.39 2.67 8.25
CA ASN A 393 21.57 1.47 8.34
C ASN A 393 20.11 1.81 8.03
N LEU A 394 19.53 1.15 7.04
CA LEU A 394 18.12 1.25 6.68
C LEU A 394 17.38 0.10 7.34
N GLU A 395 16.50 0.43 8.30
CA GLU A 395 15.78 -0.55 9.10
C GLU A 395 14.37 -0.07 9.40
N ALA A 396 13.37 -0.87 9.05
CA ALA A 396 11.97 -0.63 9.39
C ALA A 396 11.45 -1.67 10.40
N PRO A 397 10.27 -1.43 11.02
CA PRO A 397 9.61 -2.42 11.87
C PRO A 397 9.20 -3.65 11.06
N PHE A 398 8.83 -4.73 11.76
CA PHE A 398 8.41 -5.97 11.11
C PHE A 398 7.26 -5.70 10.11
N LEU A 399 7.36 -6.29 8.91
CA LEU A 399 6.45 -6.13 7.75
C LEU A 399 6.45 -4.78 7.01
N ASP A 400 7.19 -3.78 7.47
CA ASP A 400 7.37 -2.52 6.75
C ASP A 400 8.70 -2.50 5.98
N ASN A 401 8.80 -1.66 4.95
CA ASN A 401 10.05 -1.44 4.22
C ASN A 401 10.74 -0.18 4.75
N ALA A 402 12.06 -0.23 4.84
CA ALA A 402 12.84 1.00 4.94
C ALA A 402 12.79 1.73 3.60
N SER A 403 13.14 3.02 3.55
CA SER A 403 13.01 3.77 2.30
C SER A 403 14.05 4.86 2.07
N ILE A 404 14.36 5.11 0.80
CA ILE A 404 14.98 6.36 0.36
C ILE A 404 14.11 6.97 -0.73
N TYR A 405 13.66 8.20 -0.54
CA TYR A 405 12.94 8.99 -1.52
C TYR A 405 13.82 10.14 -2.00
N VAL A 406 13.94 10.30 -3.31
CA VAL A 406 14.60 11.45 -3.95
C VAL A 406 13.60 12.13 -4.87
N ASN A 407 12.97 13.20 -4.39
CA ASN A 407 11.94 13.92 -5.13
C ASN A 407 12.52 14.80 -6.24
N GLN A 408 13.74 15.31 -6.05
CA GLN A 408 14.42 16.22 -6.96
C GLN A 408 15.92 16.22 -6.66
N GLY A 409 16.71 16.78 -7.58
CA GLY A 409 18.15 16.98 -7.38
C GLY A 409 18.99 15.72 -7.53
N SER A 410 20.29 15.89 -7.31
CA SER A 410 21.28 14.80 -7.33
C SER A 410 21.97 14.73 -5.97
N HIS A 411 21.80 13.62 -5.26
CA HIS A 411 22.28 13.44 -3.89
C HIS A 411 23.25 12.28 -3.79
N VAL A 412 24.18 12.37 -2.84
CA VAL A 412 25.25 11.39 -2.66
C VAL A 412 25.21 10.82 -1.26
N ILE A 413 25.19 9.49 -1.15
CA ILE A 413 25.55 8.79 0.07
C ILE A 413 26.93 8.19 -0.15
N ALA A 414 27.95 8.87 0.40
CA ALA A 414 29.35 8.51 0.25
C ALA A 414 29.85 7.61 1.38
N LYS A 415 28.94 6.85 2.00
CA LYS A 415 29.16 5.96 3.15
C LYS A 415 28.48 4.63 2.92
N GLU A 416 28.93 3.61 3.65
CA GLU A 416 28.32 2.28 3.61
C GLU A 416 26.83 2.37 3.94
N VAL A 417 26.00 1.81 3.06
CA VAL A 417 24.56 1.63 3.25
C VAL A 417 24.30 0.17 3.51
N TYR A 418 23.81 -0.14 4.72
CA TYR A 418 23.41 -1.48 5.12
C TYR A 418 21.89 -1.60 5.16
N LEU A 419 21.36 -2.58 4.45
CA LEU A 419 19.96 -2.96 4.63
C LEU A 419 19.84 -3.89 5.85
N LYS A 420 18.92 -3.54 6.75
CA LYS A 420 18.53 -4.35 7.92
C LYS A 420 17.07 -4.82 7.84
N SER A 421 16.37 -4.43 6.77
CA SER A 421 15.04 -4.87 6.37
C SER A 421 14.90 -4.70 4.85
N ASN A 422 13.82 -5.21 4.26
CA ASN A 422 13.46 -4.87 2.88
C ASN A 422 13.38 -3.34 2.72
N THR A 423 13.75 -2.84 1.54
CA THR A 423 13.94 -1.39 1.34
C THR A 423 13.45 -0.95 -0.04
N ASP A 424 12.73 0.16 -0.09
CA ASP A 424 12.31 0.78 -1.34
C ASP A 424 13.12 2.06 -1.60
N ILE A 425 13.76 2.16 -2.76
CA ILE A 425 14.43 3.37 -3.23
C ILE A 425 13.60 3.95 -4.37
N ASN A 426 12.92 5.06 -4.13
CA ASN A 426 12.19 5.79 -5.16
C ASN A 426 12.98 7.04 -5.58
N VAL A 427 13.32 7.13 -6.86
CA VAL A 427 13.99 8.30 -7.43
C VAL A 427 13.08 8.89 -8.50
N ALA A 428 12.62 10.11 -8.29
CA ALA A 428 11.74 10.82 -9.21
C ALA A 428 12.42 11.11 -10.56
N ALA A 429 11.61 11.38 -11.58
CA ALA A 429 12.12 11.77 -12.89
C ALA A 429 13.08 12.96 -12.80
N ASN A 430 14.21 12.88 -13.53
CA ASN A 430 15.30 13.87 -13.51
C ASN A 430 16.07 14.00 -12.18
N ALA A 431 15.78 13.16 -11.18
CA ALA A 431 16.57 13.07 -9.95
C ALA A 431 17.61 11.95 -10.02
N THR A 432 18.62 12.02 -9.16
CA THR A 432 19.66 10.98 -9.06
C THR A 432 20.05 10.71 -7.61
N LEU A 433 20.08 9.44 -7.24
CA LEU A 433 20.74 8.99 -6.01
C LEU A 433 22.07 8.33 -6.38
N ILE A 434 23.17 8.79 -5.79
CA ILE A 434 24.51 8.24 -6.02
C ILE A 434 25.00 7.57 -4.74
N LEU A 435 25.30 6.27 -4.81
CA LEU A 435 25.92 5.50 -3.75
C LEU A 435 27.38 5.25 -4.12
N THR A 436 28.33 5.95 -3.48
CA THR A 436 29.76 5.89 -3.85
C THR A 436 30.60 4.98 -2.96
N ASP A 437 29.96 4.34 -1.98
CA ASP A 437 30.59 3.39 -1.06
C ASP A 437 29.72 2.13 -0.97
N ALA A 438 30.05 1.18 -0.10
CA ALA A 438 29.38 -0.12 -0.03
C ALA A 438 27.84 -0.02 0.00
N LEU A 439 27.16 -0.77 -0.88
CA LEU A 439 25.75 -1.11 -0.71
C LEU A 439 25.67 -2.60 -0.34
N ASP A 440 25.43 -2.88 0.93
CA ASP A 440 25.27 -4.26 1.43
C ASP A 440 23.79 -4.53 1.73
N ILE A 441 23.20 -5.38 0.89
CA ILE A 441 21.80 -5.77 1.00
C ILE A 441 21.59 -7.05 1.81
N ASP A 442 22.67 -7.74 2.21
CA ASP A 442 22.64 -9.01 2.94
C ASP A 442 21.72 -10.08 2.32
N SER A 443 20.57 -10.34 2.96
CA SER A 443 19.52 -11.28 2.52
C SER A 443 18.20 -10.60 2.17
N TYR A 444 18.18 -9.26 2.15
CA TYR A 444 16.98 -8.47 1.96
C TYR A 444 16.71 -8.14 0.48
N ILE A 445 15.51 -7.62 0.23
CA ILE A 445 15.08 -7.12 -1.07
C ILE A 445 15.20 -5.60 -1.12
N LEU A 446 15.84 -5.08 -2.16
CA LEU A 446 15.82 -3.67 -2.54
C LEU A 446 14.95 -3.48 -3.78
N ARG A 447 13.93 -2.63 -3.71
CA ARG A 447 13.12 -2.25 -4.89
C ARG A 447 13.47 -0.85 -5.34
N LYS A 448 13.97 -0.71 -6.56
CA LYS A 448 14.18 0.60 -7.20
C LYS A 448 12.95 0.97 -8.01
N THR A 449 12.26 2.04 -7.62
CA THR A 449 11.08 2.61 -8.29
C THR A 449 11.31 4.06 -8.72
N GLY A 450 10.35 4.64 -9.43
CA GLY A 450 10.43 6.01 -9.97
C GLY A 450 11.38 6.12 -11.19
N ASP A 451 11.12 7.09 -12.06
CA ASP A 451 11.76 7.17 -13.38
C ASP A 451 13.18 7.74 -13.37
N GLY A 452 13.70 8.14 -12.21
CA GLY A 452 15.04 8.66 -12.04
C GLY A 452 16.12 7.60 -11.91
N MET A 453 17.35 8.06 -11.67
CA MET A 453 18.55 7.22 -11.70
C MET A 453 19.04 6.85 -10.30
N LEU A 454 19.26 5.57 -10.05
CA LEU A 454 20.07 5.06 -8.93
C LEU A 454 21.45 4.66 -9.46
N LYS A 455 22.47 5.42 -9.07
CA LYS A 455 23.84 5.24 -9.53
C LYS A 455 24.70 4.58 -8.45
N ILE A 456 25.32 3.45 -8.79
CA ILE A 456 26.20 2.66 -7.95
C ILE A 456 27.64 2.88 -8.41
N SER A 457 28.41 3.68 -7.66
CA SER A 457 29.80 4.02 -7.98
C SER A 457 30.72 3.65 -6.82
N ASN A 458 30.59 2.43 -6.30
CA ASN A 458 31.30 1.95 -5.12
C ASN A 458 32.57 1.14 -5.43
N GLY A 459 33.56 1.19 -4.54
CA GLY A 459 34.85 0.49 -4.69
C GLY A 459 35.01 -0.75 -3.80
N PHE A 460 33.94 -1.48 -3.54
CA PHE A 460 33.90 -2.49 -2.47
C PHE A 460 34.99 -3.58 -2.62
N SER A 461 35.66 -3.93 -1.51
CA SER A 461 36.77 -4.91 -1.49
C SER A 461 36.48 -6.18 -0.66
N GLY A 462 35.26 -6.35 -0.14
CA GLY A 462 34.89 -7.48 0.70
C GLY A 462 34.53 -8.75 -0.08
N SER A 463 35.05 -9.91 0.36
CA SER A 463 34.83 -11.21 -0.27
C SER A 463 33.56 -11.91 0.25
N GLY A 464 32.48 -11.91 -0.53
CA GLY A 464 31.30 -12.74 -0.26
C GLY A 464 30.11 -12.42 -1.18
N ALA A 465 29.54 -13.44 -1.84
CA ALA A 465 28.31 -13.33 -2.61
C ALA A 465 27.13 -13.01 -1.68
N GLY A 466 26.44 -11.88 -1.91
CA GLY A 466 25.22 -11.56 -1.17
C GLY A 466 24.04 -12.40 -1.67
N SER A 467 23.19 -12.86 -0.74
CA SER A 467 22.02 -13.69 -1.03
C SER A 467 20.75 -12.89 -1.34
N GLY A 468 20.76 -11.58 -1.12
CA GLY A 468 19.62 -10.70 -1.36
C GLY A 468 19.37 -10.41 -2.85
N MET A 469 18.38 -9.55 -3.09
CA MET A 469 17.87 -9.24 -4.42
C MET A 469 17.66 -7.74 -4.62
N VAL A 470 18.09 -7.21 -5.77
CA VAL A 470 17.74 -5.87 -6.26
C VAL A 470 16.74 -6.03 -7.40
N MET A 471 15.54 -5.46 -7.25
CA MET A 471 14.51 -5.39 -8.27
C MET A 471 14.45 -3.98 -8.83
N VAL A 472 14.75 -3.82 -10.12
CA VAL A 472 14.56 -2.57 -10.85
C VAL A 472 13.15 -2.60 -11.43
N LEU A 473 12.29 -1.72 -10.92
CA LEU A 473 10.86 -1.63 -11.25
C LEU A 473 10.48 -0.26 -11.84
N GLY A 474 11.41 0.71 -11.82
CA GLY A 474 11.25 2.01 -12.46
C GLY A 474 12.61 2.70 -12.69
N GLY A 475 12.71 3.43 -13.81
CA GLY A 475 13.87 4.25 -14.15
C GLY A 475 15.14 3.45 -14.46
N THR A 476 16.28 3.98 -14.02
CA THR A 476 17.61 3.44 -14.36
C THR A 476 18.41 3.06 -13.13
N VAL A 477 19.07 1.90 -13.16
CA VAL A 477 20.23 1.59 -12.29
C VAL A 477 21.50 1.69 -13.13
N SER A 478 22.46 2.51 -12.70
CA SER A 478 23.70 2.76 -13.45
C SER A 478 24.96 2.75 -12.60
N GLY A 479 26.13 2.95 -13.22
CA GLY A 479 27.39 3.25 -12.53
C GLY A 479 28.45 2.15 -12.59
N SER A 480 29.61 2.44 -12.00
CA SER A 480 30.81 1.60 -12.03
C SER A 480 31.15 1.02 -10.65
N GLY A 481 30.32 0.13 -10.12
CA GLY A 481 30.51 -0.44 -8.78
C GLY A 481 30.08 -1.90 -8.63
N ILE A 482 29.91 -2.34 -7.39
CA ILE A 482 29.54 -3.72 -7.04
C ILE A 482 28.16 -3.73 -6.38
N ILE A 483 27.28 -4.58 -6.89
CA ILE A 483 25.98 -4.95 -6.34
C ILE A 483 26.11 -6.37 -5.74
N ARG A 484 26.08 -6.47 -4.41
CA ARG A 484 26.17 -7.76 -3.70
C ARG A 484 24.80 -8.46 -3.63
N ALA A 485 24.24 -8.78 -4.78
CA ALA A 485 22.87 -9.28 -4.93
C ALA A 485 22.70 -10.08 -6.21
N SER A 486 21.55 -10.74 -6.34
CA SER A 486 20.97 -10.91 -7.68
C SER A 486 20.30 -9.61 -8.14
N LEU A 487 20.43 -9.26 -9.42
CA LEU A 487 19.85 -8.06 -10.02
C LEU A 487 18.78 -8.45 -11.05
N LEU A 488 17.54 -8.03 -10.81
CA LEU A 488 16.39 -8.25 -11.69
C LEU A 488 16.02 -6.92 -12.34
N ASN A 489 16.23 -6.82 -13.65
CA ASN A 489 15.84 -5.70 -14.49
C ASN A 489 14.45 -6.02 -15.10
N MET A 490 13.38 -5.39 -14.60
CA MET A 490 12.00 -5.78 -14.88
C MET A 490 11.15 -4.60 -15.32
N LEU A 491 10.08 -4.86 -16.08
CA LEU A 491 9.23 -3.80 -16.66
C LEU A 491 10.05 -2.91 -17.62
N ALA A 492 9.54 -1.73 -17.96
CA ALA A 492 10.22 -0.76 -18.83
C ALA A 492 11.35 -0.01 -18.10
N THR A 493 12.38 -0.73 -17.65
CA THR A 493 13.52 -0.18 -16.89
C THR A 493 14.85 -0.39 -17.59
N THR A 494 15.87 0.35 -17.16
CA THR A 494 17.21 0.27 -17.74
C THR A 494 18.27 -0.10 -16.69
N VAL A 495 19.15 -1.04 -17.04
CA VAL A 495 20.44 -1.23 -16.37
C VAL A 495 21.53 -0.71 -17.30
N ALA A 496 22.32 0.25 -16.84
CA ALA A 496 23.38 0.90 -17.61
C ALA A 496 24.71 0.83 -16.84
N PRO A 497 25.51 -0.24 -17.02
CA PRO A 497 26.85 -0.30 -16.42
C PRO A 497 27.66 0.94 -16.83
N GLY A 498 28.52 1.46 -15.96
CA GLY A 498 29.42 2.56 -16.33
C GLY A 498 28.95 3.97 -15.99
N ASP A 499 29.90 4.89 -16.04
CA ASP A 499 29.73 6.34 -15.93
C ASP A 499 30.44 6.98 -17.13
N SER A 500 29.78 7.10 -18.29
CA SER A 500 30.40 7.33 -19.60
C SER A 500 31.19 6.13 -20.15
N THR A 501 31.93 5.40 -19.31
CA THR A 501 32.38 4.01 -19.58
C THR A 501 32.71 3.33 -18.24
N GLY A 502 32.48 2.01 -18.07
CA GLY A 502 32.96 1.31 -16.87
C GLY A 502 32.40 -0.08 -16.58
N PHE A 503 32.46 -0.49 -15.32
CA PHE A 503 32.17 -1.87 -14.91
C PHE A 503 31.16 -1.92 -13.77
N LEU A 504 30.02 -2.54 -14.02
CA LEU A 504 29.06 -2.90 -12.97
C LEU A 504 29.19 -4.39 -12.67
N VAL A 505 29.42 -4.73 -11.40
CA VAL A 505 29.60 -6.12 -10.96
C VAL A 505 28.40 -6.55 -10.14
N VAL A 506 27.80 -7.69 -10.49
CA VAL A 506 26.68 -8.33 -9.80
C VAL A 506 27.19 -9.66 -9.22
N THR A 507 27.18 -9.81 -7.89
CA THR A 507 27.71 -11.04 -7.27
C THR A 507 26.75 -12.24 -7.29
N GLY A 508 25.47 -12.00 -7.60
CA GLY A 508 24.44 -13.03 -7.76
C GLY A 508 24.11 -13.27 -9.23
N ASN A 509 22.84 -13.54 -9.52
CA ASN A 509 22.35 -13.71 -10.89
C ASN A 509 21.90 -12.38 -11.50
N TYR A 510 21.92 -12.28 -12.82
CA TYR A 510 21.29 -11.20 -13.57
C TYR A 510 20.08 -11.74 -14.35
N PHE A 511 18.95 -11.06 -14.25
CA PHE A 511 17.75 -11.35 -15.03
C PHE A 511 17.28 -10.08 -15.72
N GLN A 512 17.10 -10.15 -17.03
CA GLN A 512 16.48 -9.10 -17.83
C GLN A 512 15.11 -9.58 -18.33
N GLY A 513 14.07 -8.80 -18.06
CA GLY A 513 12.71 -9.05 -18.54
C GLY A 513 12.45 -8.51 -19.95
N PRO A 514 11.31 -8.90 -20.57
CA PRO A 514 11.00 -8.64 -21.98
C PRO A 514 10.85 -7.15 -22.33
N ASP A 515 10.47 -6.32 -21.39
CA ASP A 515 10.32 -4.87 -21.59
C ASP A 515 11.55 -4.08 -21.10
N ALA A 516 12.54 -4.77 -20.53
CA ALA A 516 13.67 -4.14 -19.88
C ALA A 516 14.86 -3.96 -20.84
N THR A 517 15.66 -2.92 -20.60
CA THR A 517 16.81 -2.56 -21.42
C THR A 517 18.13 -2.76 -20.68
N LEU A 518 19.11 -3.37 -21.33
CA LEU A 518 20.52 -3.26 -20.98
C LEU A 518 21.14 -2.18 -21.88
N ALA A 519 21.67 -1.10 -21.31
CA ALA A 519 22.28 -0.01 -22.06
C ALA A 519 23.81 -0.06 -21.91
N ILE A 520 24.53 0.04 -23.03
CA ILE A 520 26.00 -0.09 -23.10
C ILE A 520 26.58 1.11 -23.86
N GLU A 521 27.57 1.77 -23.26
CA GLU A 521 28.37 2.83 -23.86
C GLU A 521 29.70 2.29 -24.39
N LEU A 522 30.05 2.65 -25.62
CA LEU A 522 31.30 2.25 -26.29
C LEU A 522 32.19 3.48 -26.52
N GLY A 523 33.28 3.60 -25.75
CA GLY A 523 34.23 4.72 -25.83
C GLY A 523 35.60 4.36 -26.43
N GLY A 524 35.93 3.09 -26.62
CA GLY A 524 37.25 2.63 -27.08
C GLY A 524 37.43 1.11 -27.05
N THR A 525 38.69 0.66 -27.02
CA THR A 525 39.07 -0.77 -27.10
C THR A 525 39.82 -1.28 -25.87
N GLY A 526 40.22 -0.38 -24.97
CA GLY A 526 40.90 -0.68 -23.72
C GLY A 526 39.92 -1.07 -22.60
N PHE A 527 40.44 -1.77 -21.58
CA PHE A 527 39.68 -2.10 -20.39
C PHE A 527 39.21 -0.81 -19.69
N GLY A 528 37.90 -0.65 -19.53
CA GLY A 528 37.26 0.55 -18.95
C GLY A 528 36.97 1.65 -19.96
N GLU A 529 37.23 1.41 -21.25
CA GLU A 529 36.81 2.29 -22.36
C GLU A 529 35.48 1.84 -22.98
N PHE A 530 34.77 0.90 -22.38
CA PHE A 530 33.42 0.50 -22.75
C PHE A 530 32.73 -0.08 -21.52
N ASP A 531 31.41 -0.18 -21.58
CA ASP A 531 30.62 -0.74 -20.50
C ASP A 531 30.63 -2.27 -20.48
N LEU A 532 30.85 -2.82 -19.28
CA LEU A 532 30.76 -4.25 -19.03
C LEU A 532 29.94 -4.53 -17.77
N LEU A 533 28.92 -5.37 -17.94
CA LEU A 533 28.21 -6.02 -16.84
C LEU A 533 28.90 -7.34 -16.49
N SER A 534 29.50 -7.44 -15.30
CA SER A 534 30.13 -8.67 -14.82
C SER A 534 29.26 -9.37 -13.78
N VAL A 535 28.88 -10.62 -14.03
CA VAL A 535 27.95 -11.41 -13.23
C VAL A 535 28.66 -12.65 -12.70
N ALA A 536 28.69 -12.83 -11.38
CA ALA A 536 29.30 -14.01 -10.77
C ALA A 536 28.39 -15.24 -10.82
N GLY A 537 27.07 -15.05 -10.90
CA GLY A 537 26.09 -16.10 -11.14
C GLY A 537 25.80 -16.30 -12.64
N SER A 538 24.57 -16.73 -12.92
CA SER A 538 24.03 -16.87 -14.28
C SER A 538 23.37 -15.57 -14.76
N ALA A 539 23.34 -15.36 -16.07
CA ALA A 539 22.58 -14.29 -16.71
C ALA A 539 21.47 -14.87 -17.60
N VAL A 540 20.26 -14.31 -17.48
CA VAL A 540 19.13 -14.59 -18.36
C VAL A 540 18.76 -13.29 -19.07
N LEU A 541 18.76 -13.34 -20.40
CA LEU A 541 18.52 -12.19 -21.26
C LEU A 541 17.16 -12.32 -21.95
N ASP A 542 16.41 -11.24 -21.90
CA ASP A 542 15.18 -10.97 -22.64
C ASP A 542 15.15 -9.45 -22.89
N GLY A 543 14.25 -8.94 -23.73
CA GLY A 543 14.09 -7.51 -23.95
C GLY A 543 15.16 -6.87 -24.84
N SER A 544 15.58 -5.64 -24.56
CA SER A 544 16.40 -4.83 -25.49
C SER A 544 17.84 -4.62 -25.04
N LEU A 545 18.75 -4.60 -26.01
CA LEU A 545 20.12 -4.10 -25.88
C LEU A 545 20.22 -2.75 -26.58
N ASP A 546 20.49 -1.68 -25.82
CA ASP A 546 20.73 -0.34 -26.35
C ASP A 546 22.23 -0.01 -26.31
N ILE A 547 22.76 0.58 -27.37
CA ILE A 547 24.18 0.82 -27.58
C ILE A 547 24.40 2.28 -27.95
N THR A 548 25.22 2.97 -27.18
CA THR A 548 25.63 4.36 -27.43
C THR A 548 27.12 4.43 -27.74
N GLU A 549 27.49 4.88 -28.95
CA GLU A 549 28.89 5.15 -29.29
C GLU A 549 29.31 6.54 -28.78
N LEU A 550 30.38 6.58 -28.00
CA LEU A 550 30.98 7.83 -27.51
C LEU A 550 32.19 8.27 -28.32
N TYR A 551 32.91 7.34 -28.98
CA TYR A 551 34.06 7.65 -29.84
C TYR A 551 34.44 6.50 -30.79
N THR A 552 34.74 6.77 -32.06
CA THR A 552 35.19 5.76 -33.04
C THR A 552 36.29 6.26 -33.98
N PRO A 553 37.57 5.91 -33.72
CA PRO A 553 38.40 5.29 -34.76
C PRO A 553 39.34 4.20 -34.22
N GLY A 554 39.19 2.97 -34.73
CA GLY A 554 40.01 1.80 -34.38
C GLY A 554 39.26 0.68 -33.65
N ALA A 555 37.93 0.60 -33.79
CA ALA A 555 37.07 -0.38 -33.13
C ALA A 555 37.64 -1.82 -33.25
N PRO A 556 37.61 -2.62 -32.18
CA PRO A 556 38.07 -3.99 -32.19
C PRO A 556 37.08 -4.85 -33.00
N ASP A 557 37.48 -6.08 -33.35
CA ASP A 557 36.57 -7.01 -34.02
C ASP A 557 35.35 -7.36 -33.14
N SER A 558 35.49 -7.27 -31.81
CA SER A 558 34.40 -7.49 -30.84
C SER A 558 34.67 -6.85 -29.46
N TRP A 559 33.62 -6.52 -28.71
CA TRP A 559 33.64 -6.11 -27.30
C TRP A 559 32.93 -7.14 -26.42
N THR A 560 33.51 -7.53 -25.29
CA THR A 560 32.81 -8.37 -24.29
C THR A 560 32.02 -7.49 -23.34
N ILE A 561 30.71 -7.36 -23.56
CA ILE A 561 29.84 -6.40 -22.85
C ILE A 561 29.10 -7.02 -21.66
N LEU A 562 29.05 -8.35 -21.58
CA LEU A 562 28.53 -9.08 -20.42
C LEU A 562 29.38 -10.33 -20.17
N THR A 563 29.70 -10.60 -18.91
CA THR A 563 30.28 -11.88 -18.47
C THR A 563 29.39 -12.50 -17.40
N ALA A 564 29.15 -13.80 -17.45
CA ALA A 564 28.40 -14.54 -16.43
C ALA A 564 29.06 -15.89 -16.13
N THR A 565 29.66 -16.03 -14.94
CA THR A 565 30.42 -17.25 -14.57
C THR A 565 29.52 -18.50 -14.52
N GLY A 566 28.25 -18.34 -14.18
CA GLY A 566 27.23 -19.39 -14.19
C GLY A 566 26.64 -19.70 -15.57
N GLY A 567 27.07 -18.99 -16.62
CA GLY A 567 26.57 -19.09 -17.99
C GLY A 567 25.52 -18.05 -18.34
N ILE A 568 25.35 -17.83 -19.64
CA ILE A 568 24.37 -16.90 -20.22
C ILE A 568 23.32 -17.70 -20.99
N THR A 569 22.05 -17.38 -20.79
CA THR A 569 20.91 -17.98 -21.50
C THR A 569 19.93 -16.91 -21.97
N GLY A 570 19.08 -17.25 -22.94
CA GLY A 570 18.17 -16.29 -23.57
C GLY A 570 18.83 -15.55 -24.74
N ASP A 571 18.15 -14.52 -25.23
CA ASP A 571 18.58 -13.65 -26.33
C ASP A 571 17.88 -12.29 -26.19
N PHE A 572 18.39 -11.26 -26.84
CA PHE A 572 17.72 -9.97 -26.89
C PHE A 572 16.58 -10.02 -27.92
N ALA A 573 15.38 -9.57 -27.51
CA ALA A 573 14.26 -9.34 -28.41
C ALA A 573 14.54 -8.21 -29.43
N SER A 574 15.40 -7.25 -29.07
CA SER A 574 15.88 -6.22 -30.01
C SER A 574 17.27 -5.69 -29.62
N ILE A 575 18.03 -5.28 -30.63
CA ILE A 575 19.39 -4.75 -30.48
C ILE A 575 19.49 -3.46 -31.32
N THR A 576 20.25 -2.46 -30.85
CA THR A 576 20.59 -1.28 -31.65
C THR A 576 21.11 -1.66 -33.03
N ALA A 577 20.55 -1.04 -34.07
CA ALA A 577 20.87 -1.38 -35.45
C ALA A 577 22.36 -1.19 -35.78
N GLY A 578 22.94 -2.14 -36.51
CA GLY A 578 24.36 -2.12 -36.91
C GLY A 578 25.27 -3.02 -36.05
N TYR A 579 24.71 -3.70 -35.04
CA TYR A 579 25.44 -4.64 -34.21
C TYR A 579 24.81 -6.04 -34.22
N GLU A 580 25.63 -7.03 -33.87
CA GLU A 580 25.23 -8.39 -33.55
C GLU A 580 25.88 -8.85 -32.25
N VAL A 581 25.26 -9.81 -31.58
CA VAL A 581 25.79 -10.43 -30.36
C VAL A 581 26.03 -11.91 -30.56
N ASN A 582 27.08 -12.42 -29.92
CA ASN A 582 27.38 -13.84 -29.86
C ASN A 582 27.68 -14.25 -28.41
N ILE A 583 26.99 -15.28 -27.93
CA ILE A 583 27.23 -15.89 -26.62
C ILE A 583 28.26 -17.02 -26.79
N ASP A 584 29.46 -16.83 -26.22
CA ASP A 584 30.51 -17.85 -26.18
C ASP A 584 30.78 -18.26 -24.73
N GLY A 585 30.12 -19.34 -24.30
CA GLY A 585 30.25 -19.88 -22.95
C GLY A 585 29.73 -18.92 -21.88
N THR A 586 30.67 -18.21 -21.23
CA THR A 586 30.40 -17.25 -20.15
C THR A 586 30.37 -15.80 -20.61
N ASP A 587 30.67 -15.55 -21.88
CA ASP A 587 30.91 -14.19 -22.39
C ASP A 587 29.88 -13.85 -23.48
N LEU A 588 29.30 -12.65 -23.41
CA LEU A 588 28.51 -12.08 -24.49
C LEU A 588 29.35 -11.04 -25.21
N ASN A 589 29.66 -11.35 -26.47
CA ASN A 589 30.49 -10.54 -27.33
C ASN A 589 29.60 -9.77 -28.31
N LEU A 590 29.80 -8.46 -28.36
CA LEU A 590 29.20 -7.53 -29.29
C LEU A 590 30.16 -7.29 -30.46
N SER A 591 29.70 -7.40 -31.70
CA SER A 591 30.46 -7.01 -32.89
C SER A 591 29.62 -6.11 -33.79
N LEU A 592 30.30 -5.33 -34.63
CA LEU A 592 29.62 -4.66 -35.74
C LEU A 592 29.05 -5.73 -36.66
N LEU A 593 27.80 -5.55 -37.08
CA LEU A 593 27.14 -6.45 -38.01
C LEU A 593 28.00 -6.55 -39.27
N GLY A 594 28.67 -7.69 -39.46
CA GLY A 594 29.53 -7.92 -40.61
C GLY A 594 28.71 -7.82 -41.89
N GLY A 595 29.06 -6.88 -42.77
CA GLY A 595 28.56 -6.88 -44.14
C GLY A 595 28.76 -8.27 -44.75
N LEU A 596 27.79 -8.73 -45.55
CA LEU A 596 27.85 -10.00 -46.29
C LEU A 596 29.28 -10.25 -46.79
N LEU A 597 29.85 -11.43 -46.50
CA LEU A 597 31.16 -11.83 -47.02
C LEU A 597 31.16 -11.72 -48.56
N GLY A 598 31.76 -10.65 -49.08
CA GLY A 598 31.79 -10.30 -50.52
C GLY A 598 31.07 -9.00 -50.91
N ASP A 599 30.47 -8.27 -49.97
CA ASP A 599 29.83 -6.95 -50.15
C ASP A 599 30.63 -5.88 -49.36
N ALA A 600 31.88 -5.66 -49.75
CA ALA A 600 32.77 -4.74 -49.04
C ALA A 600 32.34 -3.25 -49.14
N ASN A 601 31.36 -2.93 -50.00
CA ASN A 601 30.81 -1.60 -50.19
C ASN A 601 29.40 -1.42 -49.59
N ASN A 602 28.86 -2.46 -48.95
CA ASN A 602 27.59 -2.44 -48.22
C ASN A 602 26.40 -1.98 -49.10
N ASP A 603 26.38 -2.39 -50.37
CA ASP A 603 25.33 -2.05 -51.32
C ASP A 603 24.25 -3.14 -51.48
N GLY A 604 24.40 -4.25 -50.75
CA GLY A 604 23.50 -5.39 -50.77
C GLY A 604 23.77 -6.38 -51.91
N VAL A 605 24.89 -6.27 -52.64
CA VAL A 605 25.22 -7.11 -53.79
C VAL A 605 26.51 -7.88 -53.57
N VAL A 606 26.41 -9.21 -53.44
CA VAL A 606 27.56 -10.11 -53.41
C VAL A 606 27.83 -10.67 -54.81
N SER A 607 28.95 -10.31 -55.41
CA SER A 607 29.43 -10.93 -56.66
C SER A 607 30.43 -12.04 -56.34
N ALA A 608 30.10 -13.29 -56.67
CA ALA A 608 31.02 -14.42 -56.59
C ALA A 608 31.24 -15.06 -57.98
N ASP A 609 32.50 -15.30 -58.35
CA ASP A 609 32.81 -16.13 -59.52
C ASP A 609 32.51 -17.60 -59.20
N VAL A 610 31.46 -18.14 -59.82
CA VAL A 610 31.12 -19.56 -59.70
C VAL A 610 32.07 -20.35 -60.59
N ASN A 611 33.16 -20.87 -60.01
CA ASN A 611 34.02 -21.84 -60.68
C ASN A 611 33.45 -23.24 -60.44
N GLN A 612 32.74 -23.76 -61.43
CA GLN A 612 32.19 -25.11 -61.40
C GLN A 612 33.33 -26.11 -61.70
N SER A 613 33.94 -26.66 -60.65
CA SER A 613 34.68 -27.92 -60.73
C SER A 613 34.38 -28.78 -59.50
N ASP A 614 33.54 -29.78 -59.76
CA ASP A 614 33.05 -30.90 -58.94
C ASP A 614 32.13 -30.61 -57.75
#